data_AF-B2L3Y1-F1
#
_entry.id   AF-B2L3Y1-F1
#
_cell.length_a   1.000
_cell.length_b   1.000
_cell.length_c   1.000
_cell.angle_alpha   90.00
_cell.angle_beta   90.00
_cell.angle_gamma   90.00
#
_symmetry.space_group_name_H-M   'P 1'
#
loop_
_entity.id
_entity.type
_entity.pdbx_description
1 polymer ?
#
loop_
_entity_poly.entity_id
_entity_poly.type
_entity_poly.pdbx_seq_one_letter_code
_entity_poly.pdbx_strand_id
1 'polypeptide(L)' 'ELVLDNCRAHEGKIEGLTAEFVNLEFLSLINVLLMSVSKNLPKLPKLKKLE' A
#
# COMPACT_ATOMS: atom_id res chain seq x y z
N GLU A 1 8.31 -2.00 7.26
CA GLU A 1 7.16 -1.14 7.57
C GLU A 1 7.10 -0.02 6.56
N LEU A 2 5.93 0.31 6.02
CA LEU A 2 5.74 1.44 5.11
C LEU A 2 4.47 2.18 5.53
N VAL A 3 4.59 3.47 5.81
CA VAL A 3 3.50 4.35 6.23
C VAL A 3 3.35 5.43 5.19
N LEU A 4 2.19 5.51 4.55
CA LEU A 4 1.89 6.48 3.49
C LEU A 4 0.68 7.35 3.86
N ASP A 5 0.48 7.56 5.16
CA ASP A 5 -0.67 8.31 5.64
C ASP A 5 -0.68 9.74 5.11
N ASN A 6 -1.87 10.22 4.74
CA ASN A 6 -2.09 11.54 4.14
C ASN A 6 -1.36 11.75 2.79
N CYS A 7 -0.81 10.71 2.17
CA CYS A 7 -0.29 10.79 0.81
C CYS A 7 -1.44 10.82 -0.20
N ARG A 8 -1.42 11.76 -1.15
CA ARG A 8 -2.42 11.75 -2.22
C ARG A 8 -2.06 10.67 -3.25
N ALA A 9 -2.88 9.63 -3.34
CA ALA A 9 -2.76 8.63 -4.40
C ALA A 9 -3.01 9.27 -5.77
N HIS A 10 -2.14 8.97 -6.75
CA HIS A 10 -2.34 9.44 -8.11
C HIS A 10 -3.48 8.65 -8.75
N GLU A 11 -4.52 9.36 -9.22
CA GLU A 11 -5.77 8.76 -9.74
C GLU A 11 -6.45 7.74 -8.80
N GLY A 12 -6.21 7.82 -7.49
CA GLY A 12 -6.74 6.85 -6.53
C GLY A 12 -6.13 5.45 -6.67
N LYS A 13 -4.91 5.34 -7.22
CA LYS A 13 -4.14 4.11 -7.39
C LYS A 13 -2.87 4.14 -6.53
N ILE A 14 -2.42 2.94 -6.14
CA ILE A 14 -1.14 2.75 -5.47
C ILE A 14 -0.05 2.72 -6.55
N GLU A 15 0.90 3.63 -6.46
CA GLU A 15 2.09 3.69 -7.33
C GLU A 15 3.35 3.43 -6.51
N GLY A 16 4.34 2.79 -7.12
CA GLY A 16 5.64 2.52 -6.47
C GLY A 16 5.66 1.33 -5.50
N LEU A 17 4.49 0.75 -5.15
CA LEU A 17 4.43 -0.49 -4.38
C LEU A 17 4.51 -1.69 -5.31
N THR A 18 5.64 -2.41 -5.27
CA THR A 18 5.90 -3.58 -6.12
C THR A 18 5.98 -4.86 -5.30
N ALA A 19 6.08 -6.01 -5.97
CA ALA A 19 6.30 -7.29 -5.28
C ALA A 19 7.72 -7.42 -4.67
N GLU A 20 8.59 -6.44 -4.87
CA GLU A 20 9.96 -6.41 -4.32
C GLU A 20 9.97 -6.16 -2.81
N PHE A 21 8.87 -5.62 -2.28
CA PHE A 21 8.63 -5.41 -0.86
C PHE A 21 8.32 -6.73 -0.12
N VAL A 22 9.09 -7.79 -0.40
CA VAL A 22 8.91 -9.15 0.14
C VAL A 22 9.07 -9.23 1.66
N ASN A 23 9.76 -8.24 2.26
CA ASN A 23 9.97 -8.11 3.70
C ASN A 23 9.04 -7.11 4.38
N LEU A 24 8.04 -6.60 3.66
CA LEU A 24 7.10 -5.65 4.23
C LEU A 24 6.11 -6.35 5.13
N GLU A 25 6.18 -6.08 6.44
CA GLU A 25 5.29 -6.66 7.44
C GLU A 25 4.10 -5.77 7.81
N PHE A 26 4.24 -4.46 7.62
CA PHE A 26 3.22 -3.46 7.93
C PHE A 26 3.14 -2.44 6.80
N LEU A 27 1.91 -2.14 6.38
CA LEU A 27 1.57 -1.12 5.40
C LEU A 27 0.42 -0.27 5.93
N SER A 28 0.58 1.05 5.97
CA SER A 28 -0.50 1.98 6.31
C SER A 28 -0.77 2.97 5.17
N LEU A 29 -2.04 3.09 4.83
CA LEU A 29 -2.63 3.83 3.72
C LEU A 29 -3.82 4.64 4.24
N ILE A 30 -3.68 5.34 5.37
CA ILE A 30 -4.77 6.12 5.96
C ILE A 30 -4.88 7.48 5.24
N ASN A 31 -6.11 7.89 4.93
CA ASN A 31 -6.41 9.21 4.34
C ASN A 31 -5.70 9.47 2.99
N VAL A 32 -5.49 8.42 2.19
CA VAL A 32 -4.78 8.51 0.91
C VAL A 32 -5.66 8.71 -0.34
N LEU A 33 -6.99 8.75 -0.15
CA LEU A 33 -7.98 8.86 -1.24
C LEU A 33 -7.85 7.77 -2.32
N LEU A 34 -7.50 6.54 -1.90
CA LEU A 34 -7.48 5.39 -2.81
C LEU A 34 -8.90 4.97 -3.19
N MET A 35 -9.13 4.78 -4.49
CA MET A 35 -10.40 4.25 -5.02
C MET A 35 -10.46 2.73 -4.87
N SER A 36 -9.32 2.05 -4.94
CA SER A 36 -9.24 0.60 -4.75
C SER A 36 -7.86 0.17 -4.31
N VAL A 37 -7.76 -0.39 -3.10
CA VAL A 37 -6.53 -1.00 -2.57
C VAL A 37 -6.28 -2.34 -3.25
N SER A 38 -7.29 -3.20 -3.33
CA SER A 38 -7.14 -4.61 -3.74
C SER A 38 -6.69 -4.80 -5.18
N LYS A 39 -7.05 -3.88 -6.09
CA LYS A 39 -6.78 -4.05 -7.52
C LYS A 39 -5.31 -3.76 -7.90
N ASN A 40 -4.63 -2.95 -7.10
CA ASN A 40 -3.27 -2.49 -7.36
C ASN A 40 -2.28 -2.87 -6.25
N LEU A 41 -2.72 -3.63 -5.23
CA LEU A 41 -1.82 -4.11 -4.19
C LEU A 41 -1.01 -5.30 -4.70
N PRO A 42 0.33 -5.23 -4.74
CA PRO A 42 1.16 -6.37 -5.08
C PRO A 42 1.04 -7.48 -4.03
N LYS A 43 1.44 -8.70 -4.38
CA LYS A 43 1.57 -9.78 -3.40
C LYS A 43 2.72 -9.46 -2.44
N LEU A 44 2.36 -9.21 -1.19
CA LEU A 44 3.30 -8.97 -0.10
C LEU A 44 3.27 -10.17 0.84
N PRO A 45 4.13 -11.19 0.63
CA PRO A 45 4.03 -12.47 1.32
C PRO A 45 4.26 -12.40 2.83
N LYS A 46 4.96 -11.35 3.31
CA LYS A 46 5.22 -11.14 4.74
C LYS A 46 4.31 -10.08 5.38
N LEU A 47 3.35 -9.52 4.65
CA LEU A 47 2.47 -8.49 5.18
C LEU A 47 1.55 -9.09 6.24
N LYS A 48 1.70 -8.61 7.48
CA LYS A 48 0.92 -9.05 8.64
C LYS A 48 -0.19 -8.06 8.98
N LYS A 49 0.01 -6.77 8.69
CA LYS A 49 -0.92 -5.71 9.03
C LYS A 49 -1.05 -4.70 7.88
N LEU A 50 -2.29 -4.35 7.58
CA LEU A 50 -2.69 -3.37 6.57
C LEU A 50 -3.71 -2.44 7.22
N GLU A 51 -3.42 -1.15 7.27
CA GLU A 51 -4.29 -0.11 7.84
C GLU A 51 -4.58 1.03 6.85
#